data_AF-A0A2D8CIH5-F1
#
_entry.id   AF-A0A2D8CIH5-F1
#
_cell.length_a   1.000
_cell.length_b   1.000
_cell.length_c   1.000
_cell.angle_alpha   90.00
_cell.angle_beta   90.00
_cell.angle_gamma   90.00
#
_symmetry.space_group_name_H-M   'P 1'
#
loop_
_entity.id
_entity.type
_entity.pdbx_description
1 polymer ?
#
loop_
_entity_poly.entity_id
_entity_poly.type
_entity_poly.pdbx_seq_one_letter_code
_entity_poly.pdbx_strand_id
1 'polypeptide(L)'
;MMYKRKSTGLLMNLQFLNPLRWKKSFLALLLTAFVVAWFTFIDSYSLKTRWDLYSQKQELKERTSELDSRSAELKTKIDNLDKDPALLEKIAREEYGMRKPGETVYKVKREK
;
A
#
# COMPACT_ATOMS: atom_id res chain seq x y z
N MET A 1 49.67 38.24 39.42
CA MET A 1 49.41 36.80 39.59
C MET A 1 47.91 36.53 39.49
N MET A 2 47.57 35.66 38.54
CA MET A 2 46.33 34.92 38.26
C MET A 2 45.01 35.26 39.00
N TYR A 3 44.04 35.69 38.20
CA TYR A 3 42.61 35.45 38.42
C TYR A 3 42.28 34.01 38.01
N LYS A 4 41.71 33.18 38.91
CA LYS A 4 41.19 31.84 38.54
C LYS A 4 39.78 31.65 39.08
N ARG A 5 38.83 31.84 38.16
CA ARG A 5 37.40 31.51 38.13
C ARG A 5 37.01 30.32 39.01
N LYS A 6 36.14 30.54 40.00
CA LYS A 6 35.35 29.47 40.66
C LYS A 6 34.18 29.11 39.73
N SER A 7 34.42 28.18 38.81
CA SER A 7 33.38 27.50 38.05
C SER A 7 32.91 26.30 38.85
N THR A 8 32.19 26.52 39.94
CA THR A 8 31.60 25.43 40.72
C THR A 8 30.28 25.03 40.08
N GLY A 9 30.39 23.93 39.32
CA GLY A 9 29.39 22.94 38.96
C GLY A 9 27.93 23.28 39.20
N LEU A 10 27.20 23.32 38.09
CA LEU A 10 25.78 23.09 38.00
C LEU A 10 25.47 21.69 38.59
N LEU A 11 25.48 21.57 39.91
CA LEU A 11 25.07 20.34 40.61
C LEU A 11 23.55 20.26 40.55
N MET A 12 23.07 19.67 39.47
CA MET A 12 21.67 19.28 39.34
C MET A 12 21.34 18.32 40.49
N ASN A 13 20.37 18.71 41.32
CA ASN A 13 20.04 18.00 42.55
C ASN A 13 19.37 16.66 42.21
N LEU A 14 20.14 15.57 42.18
CA LEU A 14 19.69 14.22 41.82
C LEU A 14 18.70 13.59 42.83
N GLN A 15 18.40 14.26 43.94
CA GLN A 15 17.43 13.78 44.93
C GLN A 15 15.99 13.73 44.42
N PHE A 16 15.64 14.54 43.42
CA PHE A 16 14.32 14.53 42.76
C PHE A 16 14.16 13.38 41.76
N LEU A 17 15.25 12.70 41.40
CA LEU A 17 15.27 11.59 40.44
C LEU A 17 15.24 10.21 41.13
N ASN A 18 14.80 10.13 42.39
CA ASN A 18 14.72 8.85 43.11
C ASN A 18 13.26 8.32 43.16
N PRO A 19 12.83 7.50 42.18
CA PRO A 19 11.46 6.98 42.09
C PRO A 19 11.08 6.04 43.25
N LEU A 20 12.05 5.55 44.01
CA LEU A 20 11.84 4.67 45.16
C LEU A 20 11.29 5.39 46.40
N ARG A 21 11.33 6.73 46.44
CA ARG A 21 10.75 7.53 47.54
C ARG A 21 9.26 7.81 47.36
N TRP A 22 8.70 7.47 46.21
CA TRP A 22 7.27 7.63 45.94
C TRP A 22 6.45 6.55 46.65
N LYS A 23 5.22 6.89 47.04
CA LYS A 23 4.30 5.92 47.66
C LYS A 23 4.15 4.73 46.72
N LYS A 24 4.21 3.50 47.27
CA LYS A 24 4.15 2.25 46.48
C LYS A 24 2.91 2.18 45.59
N SER A 25 1.78 2.75 46.03
CA SER A 25 0.55 2.86 45.24
C SER A 25 0.70 3.75 44.00
N PHE A 26 1.44 4.84 44.09
CA PHE A 26 1.70 5.74 42.96
C PHE A 26 2.64 5.08 41.94
N LEU A 27 3.66 4.37 42.42
CA LEU A 27 4.57 3.62 41.55
C LEU A 27 3.84 2.46 40.85
N ALA A 28 2.95 1.76 41.57
CA ALA A 28 2.09 0.72 41.00
C ALA A 28 1.15 1.30 39.93
N LEU A 29 0.50 2.43 40.19
CA LEU A 29 -0.37 3.10 39.22
C LEU A 29 0.40 3.52 37.96
N LEU A 30 1.60 4.09 38.12
CA LEU A 30 2.43 4.49 36.99
C LEU A 30 2.87 3.27 36.16
N LEU A 31 3.26 2.18 36.82
CA LEU A 31 3.62 0.92 36.15
C LEU A 31 2.41 0.33 35.42
N THR A 32 1.24 0.28 36.05
CA THR A 32 0.00 -0.20 35.40
C THR A 32 -0.39 0.68 34.22
N ALA A 33 -0.32 2.01 34.35
CA ALA A 33 -0.60 2.93 33.26
C ALA A 33 0.39 2.77 32.11
N PHE A 34 1.67 2.56 32.42
CA PHE A 34 2.71 2.27 31.41
C PHE A 34 2.44 0.95 30.68
N VAL A 35 2.07 -0.11 31.41
CA VAL A 35 1.70 -1.41 30.83
C VAL A 35 0.47 -1.27 29.94
N VAL A 36 -0.58 -0.58 30.39
CA VAL A 36 -1.79 -0.35 29.59
C VAL A 36 -1.49 0.50 28.35
N ALA A 37 -0.68 1.56 28.48
CA ALA A 37 -0.22 2.36 27.35
C ALA A 37 0.61 1.51 26.37
N TRP A 38 1.48 0.65 26.87
CA TRP A 38 2.28 -0.26 26.05
C TRP A 38 1.42 -1.27 25.30
N PHE A 39 0.47 -1.92 25.97
CA PHE A 39 -0.46 -2.85 25.31
C PHE A 39 -1.37 -2.16 24.29
N THR A 40 -1.75 -0.90 24.52
CA THR A 40 -2.59 -0.15 23.58
C THR A 40 -1.83 0.41 22.38
N PHE A 41 -0.53 0.72 22.53
CA PHE A 41 0.27 1.31 21.44
C PHE A 41 1.23 0.34 20.74
N ILE A 42 1.81 -0.63 21.46
CA ILE A 42 2.96 -1.43 20.99
C ILE A 42 2.60 -2.90 20.75
N ASP A 43 1.62 -3.46 21.46
CA ASP A 43 1.25 -4.86 21.23
C ASP A 43 0.36 -5.00 19.98
N SER A 44 1.00 -5.05 18.80
CA SER A 44 0.70 -5.83 17.58
C SER A 44 -0.73 -5.88 16.97
N TYR A 45 -1.74 -5.29 17.61
CA TYR A 45 -3.14 -5.22 17.24
C TYR A 45 -3.60 -3.75 17.17
N SER A 46 -2.70 -2.88 16.75
CA SER A 46 -3.03 -1.48 16.46
C SER A 46 -4.31 -1.44 15.64
N LEU A 47 -5.32 -0.75 16.16
CA LEU A 47 -6.60 -0.56 15.47
C LEU A 47 -6.39 -0.04 14.03
N LYS A 48 -5.28 0.68 13.81
CA LYS A 48 -4.84 1.12 12.47
C LYS A 48 -4.53 -0.05 11.55
N THR A 49 -3.75 -1.04 12.00
CA THR A 49 -3.42 -2.23 11.18
C THR A 49 -4.67 -3.00 10.82
N ARG A 50 -5.63 -3.14 11.75
CA ARG A 50 -6.87 -3.85 11.47
C ARG A 50 -7.77 -3.09 10.49
N TRP A 51 -7.80 -1.76 10.58
CA TRP A 51 -8.53 -0.93 9.62
C TRP A 51 -7.87 -0.99 8.24
N ASP A 52 -6.55 -0.86 8.18
CA ASP A 52 -5.80 -0.94 6.93
C ASP A 52 -6.01 -2.29 6.24
N LEU A 53 -5.91 -3.40 7.00
CA LEU A 53 -6.21 -4.74 6.48
C LEU A 53 -7.66 -4.88 6.01
N TYR A 54 -8.62 -4.25 6.69
CA TYR A 54 -10.01 -4.25 6.25
C TYR A 54 -10.19 -3.48 4.93
N SER A 55 -9.54 -2.32 4.80
CA SER A 55 -9.54 -1.52 3.58
C SER A 55 -8.90 -2.28 2.41
N GLN A 56 -7.72 -2.87 2.62
CA GLN A 56 -7.04 -3.68 1.62
C GLN A 56 -7.89 -4.89 1.20
N LYS A 57 -8.56 -5.55 2.15
CA LYS A 57 -9.47 -6.65 1.84
C LYS A 57 -10.65 -6.20 0.97
N GLN A 58 -11.21 -5.03 1.25
CA GLN A 58 -12.32 -4.48 0.47
C GLN A 58 -11.87 -4.11 -0.95
N GLU A 59 -10.73 -3.43 -1.08
CA GLU A 59 -10.14 -3.08 -2.38
C GLU A 59 -9.85 -4.33 -3.22
N LEU A 60 -9.23 -5.36 -2.61
CA LEU A 60 -8.93 -6.60 -3.31
C LEU A 60 -10.19 -7.30 -3.81
N LYS A 61 -11.27 -7.32 -3.02
CA LYS A 61 -12.55 -7.88 -3.46
C LYS A 61 -13.15 -7.13 -4.65
N GLU A 62 -13.10 -5.80 -4.62
CA GLU A 62 -13.60 -4.96 -5.70
C GLU A 62 -12.80 -5.20 -6.98
N ARG A 63 -11.46 -5.25 -6.88
CA ARG A 63 -10.59 -5.59 -8.01
C ARG A 63 -10.87 -6.99 -8.56
N THR A 64 -11.09 -7.99 -7.71
CA THR A 64 -11.45 -9.34 -8.17
C THR A 64 -12.77 -9.30 -8.95
N SER A 65 -13.80 -8.64 -8.42
CA SER A 65 -15.09 -8.52 -9.10
C SER A 65 -14.97 -7.80 -10.45
N GLU A 66 -14.17 -6.73 -10.53
CA GLU A 66 -13.92 -6.01 -11.77
C GLU A 66 -13.22 -6.90 -12.80
N LEU A 67 -12.17 -7.61 -12.39
CA LEU A 67 -11.43 -8.52 -13.27
C LEU A 67 -12.30 -9.68 -13.76
N ASP A 68 -13.16 -10.23 -12.91
CA ASP A 68 -14.10 -11.29 -13.29
C ASP A 68 -15.10 -10.79 -14.34
N SER A 69 -15.64 -9.57 -14.18
CA SER A 69 -16.53 -8.96 -15.17
C SER A 69 -15.82 -8.72 -16.51
N ARG A 70 -14.58 -8.23 -16.50
CA ARG A 70 -13.77 -8.01 -17.70
C ARG A 70 -13.44 -9.33 -18.39
N SER A 71 -13.13 -10.36 -17.63
CA SER A 71 -12.87 -11.70 -18.14
C SER A 71 -14.10 -12.26 -18.85
N ALA A 72 -15.29 -12.12 -18.25
CA ALA A 72 -16.55 -12.53 -18.88
C ALA A 72 -16.85 -11.75 -20.18
N GLU A 73 -16.62 -10.44 -20.18
CA GLU A 73 -16.77 -9.60 -21.38
C GLU A 73 -15.81 -10.03 -22.50
N LEU A 74 -14.53 -10.21 -22.18
CA LEU A 74 -13.51 -10.65 -23.13
C LEU A 74 -13.83 -12.03 -23.69
N LYS A 75 -14.28 -12.97 -22.85
CA LYS A 75 -14.71 -14.29 -23.29
C LYS A 75 -15.87 -14.21 -24.28
N THR A 76 -16.84 -13.35 -24.00
CA THR A 76 -17.96 -13.10 -24.92
C THR A 76 -17.49 -12.52 -26.26
N LYS A 77 -16.50 -11.60 -26.23
CA LYS A 77 -15.89 -11.06 -27.47
C LYS A 77 -15.17 -12.13 -28.26
N ILE A 78 -14.41 -13.01 -27.61
CA ILE A 78 -13.73 -14.14 -28.26
C ILE A 78 -14.77 -15.07 -28.90
N ASP A 79 -15.80 -15.47 -28.16
CA ASP A 79 -16.87 -16.34 -28.68
C ASP A 79 -17.58 -15.73 -29.90
N ASN A 80 -17.70 -14.40 -29.96
CA ASN A 80 -18.28 -13.71 -31.12
C ASN A 80 -17.31 -13.66 -32.30
N LEU A 81 -16.01 -13.47 -32.05
CA LEU A 81 -14.96 -13.50 -33.08
C LEU A 81 -14.83 -14.89 -33.72
N ASP A 82 -14.89 -15.94 -32.91
CA ASP A 82 -14.81 -17.32 -33.40
C ASP A 82 -16.02 -17.69 -34.28
N LYS A 83 -17.18 -17.07 -34.05
CA LYS A 83 -18.39 -17.26 -34.85
C LYS A 83 -18.41 -16.42 -36.14
N ASP A 84 -17.58 -15.38 -36.24
CA ASP A 84 -17.51 -14.50 -37.40
C ASP A 84 -16.07 -14.40 -37.97
N PRO A 85 -15.70 -15.30 -38.88
CA PRO A 85 -14.39 -15.30 -39.53
C PRO A 85 -14.08 -14.01 -40.31
N ALA A 86 -15.10 -13.32 -40.82
CA ALA A 86 -14.91 -12.08 -41.57
C ALA A 86 -14.54 -10.91 -40.64
N LEU A 87 -15.17 -10.85 -39.46
CA LEU A 87 -14.81 -9.88 -38.42
C LEU A 87 -13.37 -10.12 -37.91
N LEU A 88 -12.99 -11.38 -37.72
CA LEU A 88 -11.63 -11.76 -37.31
C LEU A 88 -10.59 -11.34 -38.37
N GLU A 89 -10.85 -11.62 -39.66
CA GLU A 89 -9.97 -11.22 -40.76
C GLU A 89 -9.84 -9.69 -40.84
N LYS A 90 -10.94 -8.96 -40.65
CA LYS A 90 -10.93 -7.49 -40.64
C LYS A 90 -10.02 -6.95 -39.53
N ILE A 91 -10.17 -7.42 -38.29
CA ILE A 91 -9.34 -6.98 -37.16
C ILE A 91 -7.88 -7.34 -37.38
N ALA A 92 -7.59 -8.55 -37.85
CA ALA A 92 -6.23 -8.98 -38.14
C ALA A 92 -5.55 -8.07 -39.18
N ARG A 93 -6.27 -7.65 -40.22
CA ARG A 93 -5.76 -6.77 -41.28
C ARG A 93 -5.66 -5.31 -40.85
N GLU A 94 -6.67 -4.77 -40.18
CA GLU A 94 -6.77 -3.34 -39.84
C GLU A 94 -5.95 -2.98 -38.59
N GLU A 95 -6.11 -3.74 -37.50
CA GLU A 95 -5.47 -3.42 -36.21
C GLU A 95 -4.04 -3.97 -36.13
N TYR A 96 -3.83 -5.18 -36.66
CA TYR A 96 -2.55 -5.90 -36.53
C TYR A 96 -1.73 -5.91 -37.83
N GLY A 97 -2.26 -5.41 -38.94
CA GLY A 97 -1.56 -5.40 -40.24
C GLY A 97 -1.19 -6.79 -40.76
N MET A 98 -1.86 -7.84 -40.28
CA MET A 98 -1.60 -9.22 -40.68
C MET A 98 -2.03 -9.46 -42.13
N ARG A 99 -1.32 -10.37 -42.79
CA ARG A 99 -1.58 -10.78 -44.18
C ARG A 99 -1.35 -12.28 -44.33
N LYS A 100 -1.98 -12.89 -45.34
CA LYS A 100 -1.75 -14.30 -45.65
C LYS A 100 -0.36 -14.49 -46.27
N PRO A 101 0.29 -15.66 -46.09
CA PRO A 101 1.52 -15.98 -46.79
C PRO A 101 1.35 -15.85 -48.30
N GLY A 102 2.25 -15.12 -48.97
CA GLY A 102 2.19 -14.86 -50.41
C GLY A 102 1.37 -13.62 -50.84
N GLU A 103 0.79 -12.89 -49.90
CA GLU A 103 -0.02 -11.71 -50.20
C GLU A 103 0.82 -10.42 -50.33
N THR A 104 0.65 -9.69 -51.42
CA THR A 104 1.39 -8.45 -51.72
C THR A 104 0.59 -7.22 -51.29
N VAL A 105 1.16 -6.41 -50.39
CA VAL A 105 0.51 -5.19 -49.87
C VAL A 105 0.98 -3.97 -50.65
N TYR A 106 0.05 -3.23 -51.24
CA TYR A 106 0.32 -1.99 -51.95
C TYR A 106 0.01 -0.79 -51.05
N LYS A 107 1.01 0.04 -50.78
CA LYS A 107 0.80 1.33 -50.10
C LYS A 107 0.45 2.39 -51.13
N VAL A 108 -0.81 2.78 -51.19
CA VAL A 108 -1.27 3.86 -52.08
C VAL A 108 -0.94 5.20 -51.42
N LYS A 109 -0.03 5.98 -52.03
CA LYS A 109 0.15 7.39 -51.67
C LYS A 109 -0.93 8.20 -52.38
N ARG A 110 -1.72 8.96 -51.63
CA ARG A 110 -2.58 9.99 -52.23
C ARG A 110 -1.70 11.16 -52.64
N GLU A 111 -1.63 11.44 -53.94
CA GLU A 111 -1.08 12.71 -54.42
C GLU A 111 -2.03 13.83 -53.99
N LYS A 112 -1.44 14.91 -53.47
CA LYS A 112 -2.17 16.10 -53.03
C LYS A 112 -2.55 16.97 -54.22
#